data_AF-A0A662S050-F1
#
_entry.id   AF-A0A662S050-F1
#
_cell.length_a   1.000
_cell.length_b   1.000
_cell.length_c   1.000
_cell.angle_alpha   90.00
_cell.angle_beta   90.00
_cell.angle_gamma   90.00
#
_symmetry.space_group_name_H-M   'P 1'
#
loop_
_entity.id
_entity.type
_entity.pdbx_description
1 polymer ?
#
loop_
_entity_poly.entity_id
_entity_poly.type
_entity_poly.pdbx_seq_one_letter_code
_entity_poly.pdbx_strand_id
1 'polypeptide(L)'
;MEAVTAQSDVLSALLSLPIKLVPYQDSKSPEEMATIIREVMNQLCGEYTSIEVNVGAADKSQAVAGLLAAMAHGLPCFDVVDGKIISLPTPPNGLRVGLSEEKLSILAALWSEGGRVEGLDNLSRKTAMSRALLSYHIRGSERTPGLEAMGFVKVTRIGRRTAVELTPLGRLVAASIG
;
A
#
# COMPACT_ATOMS: atom_id res chain seq x y z
N MET A 1 20.81 -16.17 -3.48
CA MET A 1 21.32 -14.90 -2.91
C MET A 1 22.57 -14.45 -3.65
N GLU A 2 23.60 -15.29 -3.82
CA GLU A 2 24.80 -14.96 -4.62
C GLU A 2 24.52 -14.51 -6.06
N ALA A 3 23.59 -15.17 -6.78
CA ALA A 3 23.24 -14.79 -8.16
C ALA A 3 22.62 -13.38 -8.27
N VAL A 4 21.86 -12.95 -7.25
CA VAL A 4 21.23 -11.62 -7.21
C VAL A 4 22.29 -10.56 -6.90
N THR A 5 23.24 -10.85 -6.00
CA THR A 5 24.37 -9.96 -5.70
C THR A 5 25.24 -9.75 -6.93
N ALA A 6 25.60 -10.82 -7.65
CA ALA A 6 26.40 -10.72 -8.88
C ALA A 6 25.73 -9.87 -9.98
N GLN A 7 24.40 -9.97 -10.11
CA GLN A 7 23.64 -9.11 -11.04
C GLN A 7 23.62 -7.65 -10.60
N SER A 8 23.50 -7.39 -9.30
CA SER A 8 23.52 -6.04 -8.73
C SER A 8 24.86 -5.34 -8.99
N ASP A 9 25.98 -6.06 -8.86
CA ASP A 9 27.31 -5.52 -9.09
C ASP A 9 27.55 -5.16 -10.55
N VAL A 10 27.11 -6.02 -11.48
CA VAL A 10 27.19 -5.77 -12.93
C VAL A 10 26.38 -4.53 -13.32
N LEU A 11 25.14 -4.43 -12.85
CA LEU A 11 24.30 -3.27 -13.14
C LEU A 11 24.86 -2.00 -12.49
N SER A 12 25.41 -2.09 -11.28
CA SER A 12 25.99 -0.94 -10.58
C SER A 12 27.18 -0.39 -11.36
N ALA A 13 28.05 -1.28 -11.85
CA ALA A 13 29.19 -0.91 -12.68
C ALA A 13 28.74 -0.29 -14.02
N LEU A 14 27.71 -0.87 -14.64
CA LEU A 14 27.18 -0.38 -15.92
C LEU A 14 26.56 1.01 -15.81
N LEU A 15 25.73 1.24 -14.78
CA LEU A 15 24.99 2.49 -14.60
C LEU A 15 25.78 3.54 -13.81
N SER A 16 26.91 3.15 -13.21
CA SER A 16 27.68 4.01 -12.30
C SER A 16 26.83 4.55 -11.14
N LEU A 17 25.91 3.71 -10.64
CA LEU A 17 24.98 4.03 -9.55
C LEU A 17 24.95 2.86 -8.55
N PRO A 18 24.77 3.11 -7.24
CA PRO A 18 24.51 2.04 -6.28
C PRO A 18 23.18 1.36 -6.62
N ILE A 19 23.20 0.03 -6.82
CA ILE A 19 22.01 -0.74 -7.11
C ILE A 19 21.77 -1.77 -6.02
N LYS A 20 20.51 -1.85 -5.60
CA LYS A 20 19.99 -2.91 -4.76
C LYS A 20 18.86 -3.61 -5.51
N LEU A 21 19.03 -4.91 -5.75
CA LEU A 21 17.98 -5.75 -6.32
C LEU A 21 17.10 -6.31 -5.20
N VAL A 22 15.80 -6.02 -5.26
CA VAL A 22 14.79 -6.61 -4.38
C VAL A 22 13.98 -7.61 -5.22
N PRO A 23 13.93 -8.89 -4.83
CA PRO A 23 13.12 -9.88 -5.54
C PRO A 23 11.64 -9.47 -5.51
N TYR A 24 10.99 -9.50 -6.68
CA TYR A 24 9.55 -9.36 -6.81
C TYR A 24 9.00 -10.70 -7.31
N GLN A 25 8.11 -11.34 -6.54
CA GLN A 25 7.54 -12.62 -6.96
C GLN A 25 6.56 -12.42 -8.12
N ASP A 26 6.31 -13.50 -8.85
CA ASP A 26 5.54 -13.50 -10.10
C ASP A 26 4.02 -13.24 -9.90
N SER A 27 3.60 -12.89 -8.67
CA SER A 27 2.20 -12.56 -8.36
C SER A 27 1.72 -11.31 -9.09
N LYS A 28 2.67 -10.43 -9.48
CA LYS A 28 2.44 -9.12 -10.10
C LYS A 28 1.39 -8.27 -9.35
N SER A 29 1.22 -8.51 -8.04
CA SER A 29 0.19 -7.85 -7.26
C SER A 29 0.62 -6.43 -6.85
N PRO A 30 -0.30 -5.44 -6.93
CA PRO A 30 -0.07 -4.10 -6.39
C PRO A 30 0.25 -4.09 -4.89
N GLU A 31 -0.32 -5.01 -4.11
CA GLU A 31 -0.10 -5.12 -2.66
C GLU A 31 1.32 -5.56 -2.30
N GLU A 32 1.87 -6.53 -3.05
CA GLU A 32 3.27 -6.95 -2.88
C GLU A 32 4.21 -5.80 -3.25
N MET A 33 3.94 -5.11 -4.37
CA MET A 33 4.73 -3.96 -4.79
C MET A 33 4.67 -2.83 -3.75
N ALA A 34 3.50 -2.56 -3.18
CA ALA A 34 3.34 -1.60 -2.09
C ALA A 34 4.12 -2.02 -0.85
N THR A 35 4.23 -3.32 -0.57
CA THR A 35 5.03 -3.83 0.54
C THR A 35 6.52 -3.67 0.31
N ILE A 36 7.01 -4.02 -0.87
CA ILE A 36 8.40 -3.81 -1.25
C ILE A 36 8.79 -2.34 -1.17
N ILE A 37 7.96 -1.44 -1.72
CA ILE A 37 8.22 0.00 -1.65
C ILE A 37 8.26 0.48 -0.19
N ARG A 38 7.36 -0.02 0.68
CA ARG A 38 7.36 0.32 2.11
C ARG A 38 8.67 -0.08 2.78
N GLU A 39 9.15 -1.30 2.52
CA GLU A 39 10.39 -1.83 3.07
C GLU A 39 11.60 -1.03 2.58
N VAL A 40 11.64 -0.68 1.30
CA VAL A 40 12.69 0.18 0.73
C VAL A 40 12.66 1.56 1.37
N MET A 41 11.49 2.19 1.48
CA MET A 41 11.35 3.50 2.13
C MET A 41 11.84 3.48 3.59
N ASN A 42 11.50 2.42 4.35
CA ASN A 42 11.93 2.28 5.73
C ASN A 42 13.46 2.13 5.87
N GLN A 43 14.11 1.48 4.90
CA GLN A 43 15.57 1.31 4.89
C GLN A 43 16.30 2.59 4.47
N LEU A 44 15.71 3.36 3.55
CA LEU A 44 16.31 4.58 3.01
C LEU A 44 15.92 5.85 3.78
N CYS A 45 15.08 5.72 4.81
CA CYS A 45 14.54 6.84 5.57
C CYS A 45 15.67 7.65 6.21
N GLY A 46 15.78 8.93 5.85
CA GLY A 46 16.80 9.85 6.36
C GLY A 46 18.08 9.94 5.53
N GLU A 47 18.28 9.07 4.53
CA GLU A 47 19.45 9.10 3.65
C GLU A 47 19.21 9.92 2.37
N TYR A 48 17.97 10.02 1.90
CA TYR A 48 17.61 10.64 0.63
C TYR A 48 16.53 11.73 0.79
N THR A 49 16.60 12.77 -0.05
CA THR A 49 15.64 13.88 -0.06
C THR A 49 14.33 13.56 -0.78
N SER A 50 14.37 12.61 -1.72
CA SER A 50 13.20 12.19 -2.51
C SER A 50 13.34 10.72 -2.92
N ILE A 51 12.18 10.07 -3.12
CA ILE A 51 12.05 8.72 -3.66
C ILE A 51 11.03 8.79 -4.78
N GLU A 52 11.36 8.22 -5.93
CA GLU A 52 10.52 8.23 -7.14
C GLU A 52 10.44 6.82 -7.74
N VAL A 53 9.32 6.51 -8.40
CA VAL A 53 9.05 5.19 -8.98
C VAL A 53 9.10 5.28 -10.51
N ASN A 54 10.07 4.60 -11.12
CA ASN A 54 10.16 4.46 -12.58
C ASN A 54 9.48 3.14 -13.01
N VAL A 55 8.49 3.22 -13.90
CA VAL A 55 7.82 2.04 -14.46
C VAL A 55 8.15 1.77 -15.94
N GLY A 56 9.01 2.56 -16.58
CA GLY A 56 9.20 2.50 -18.02
C GLY A 56 9.95 1.29 -18.56
N ALA A 57 10.64 0.54 -17.70
CA ALA A 57 11.24 -0.75 -18.07
C ALA A 57 10.35 -1.95 -17.71
N ALA A 58 9.18 -1.72 -17.10
CA ALA A 58 8.32 -2.76 -16.59
C ALA A 58 7.37 -3.31 -17.67
N ASP A 59 6.95 -4.57 -17.56
CA ASP A 59 5.83 -5.04 -18.36
C ASP A 59 4.52 -4.34 -17.97
N LYS A 60 3.47 -4.45 -18.80
CA LYS A 60 2.20 -3.73 -18.57
C LYS A 60 1.60 -4.01 -17.19
N SER A 61 1.65 -5.25 -16.71
CA SER A 61 1.08 -5.63 -15.42
C SER A 61 1.91 -5.07 -14.27
N GLN A 62 3.24 -5.15 -14.37
CA GLN A 62 4.17 -4.58 -13.41
C GLN A 62 4.09 -3.06 -13.35
N ALA A 63 3.94 -2.39 -14.49
CA ALA A 63 3.78 -0.94 -14.58
C ALA A 63 2.50 -0.48 -13.86
N VAL A 64 1.39 -1.20 -14.03
CA VAL A 64 0.14 -0.95 -13.30
C VAL A 64 0.31 -1.18 -11.80
N ALA A 65 0.96 -2.28 -11.39
CA ALA A 65 1.24 -2.56 -9.99
C ALA A 65 2.14 -1.48 -9.36
N GLY A 66 3.19 -1.06 -10.06
CA GLY A 66 4.10 0.01 -9.67
C GLY A 66 3.39 1.35 -9.50
N LEU A 67 2.55 1.75 -10.47
CA LEU A 67 1.77 2.98 -10.38
C LEU A 67 0.80 2.95 -9.20
N LEU A 68 0.04 1.87 -9.01
CA LEU A 68 -0.89 1.73 -7.89
C LEU A 68 -0.18 1.76 -6.54
N ALA A 69 0.96 1.09 -6.42
CA ALA A 69 1.77 1.11 -5.22
C ALA A 69 2.35 2.51 -4.94
N ALA A 70 2.82 3.22 -5.96
CA ALA A 70 3.27 4.61 -5.85
C ALA A 70 2.13 5.52 -5.36
N MET A 71 0.92 5.38 -5.93
CA MET A 71 -0.27 6.10 -5.46
C MET A 71 -0.62 5.75 -4.00
N ALA A 72 -0.45 4.50 -3.56
CA ALA A 72 -0.73 4.09 -2.19
C ALA A 72 0.20 4.74 -1.16
N HIS A 73 1.42 5.07 -1.58
CA HIS A 73 2.46 5.75 -0.77
C HIS A 73 2.51 7.26 -0.99
N GLY A 74 1.89 7.78 -2.06
CA GLY A 74 2.01 9.19 -2.44
C GLY A 74 3.35 9.55 -3.08
N LEU A 75 4.04 8.57 -3.68
CA LEU A 75 5.31 8.79 -4.35
C LEU A 75 5.09 9.28 -5.79
N PRO A 76 5.95 10.19 -6.31
CA PRO A 76 6.01 10.47 -7.73
C PRO A 76 6.30 9.20 -8.52
N CYS A 77 5.56 9.01 -9.61
CA CYS A 77 5.75 7.90 -10.53
C CYS A 77 5.92 8.44 -11.95
N PHE A 78 6.80 7.83 -12.75
CA PHE A 78 7.02 8.24 -14.14
C PHE A 78 7.30 7.04 -15.06
N ASP A 79 7.09 7.29 -16.34
CA ASP A 79 7.40 6.41 -17.46
C ASP A 79 8.42 7.09 -18.40
N VAL A 80 9.03 6.33 -19.30
CA VAL A 80 9.91 6.83 -20.36
C VAL A 80 9.30 6.46 -21.72
N VAL A 81 8.69 7.44 -22.38
CA VAL A 81 8.04 7.28 -23.69
C VAL A 81 8.86 8.03 -24.74
N ASP A 82 9.33 7.32 -25.77
CA ASP A 82 10.17 7.87 -26.85
C ASP A 82 11.40 8.66 -26.32
N GLY A 83 12.04 8.14 -25.27
CA GLY A 83 13.21 8.75 -24.64
C GLY A 83 12.90 9.97 -23.78
N LYS A 84 11.62 10.28 -23.52
CA LYS A 84 11.19 11.39 -22.66
C LYS A 84 10.56 10.88 -21.38
N ILE A 85 10.90 11.52 -20.26
CA ILE A 85 10.26 11.26 -18.97
C ILE A 85 8.86 11.84 -18.98
N ILE A 86 7.87 11.01 -18.68
CA ILE A 86 6.46 11.38 -18.55
C ILE A 86 6.02 11.08 -17.13
N SER A 87 5.66 12.12 -16.37
CA SER A 87 5.09 11.95 -15.03
C SER A 87 3.70 11.31 -15.12
N LEU A 88 3.48 10.29 -14.30
CA LEU A 88 2.20 9.59 -14.16
C LEU A 88 1.39 10.21 -13.01
N PRO A 89 0.05 10.10 -13.05
CA PRO A 89 -0.81 10.75 -12.07
C PRO A 89 -0.72 10.07 -10.69
N THR A 90 0.00 10.69 -9.77
CA THR A 90 0.10 10.28 -8.36
C THR A 90 -0.34 11.43 -7.44
N PRO A 91 -1.43 11.28 -6.65
CA PRO A 91 -1.84 12.34 -5.73
C PRO A 91 -0.77 12.57 -4.66
N PRO A 92 -0.42 13.83 -4.29
CA PRO A 92 0.68 14.12 -3.36
C PRO A 92 0.54 13.48 -1.98
N ASN A 93 -0.69 13.26 -1.53
CA ASN A 93 -1.01 12.62 -0.24
C ASN A 93 -1.38 11.13 -0.40
N GLY A 94 -1.11 10.57 -1.58
CA GLY A 94 -1.46 9.21 -1.97
C GLY A 94 -2.95 8.91 -1.87
N LEU A 95 -3.27 7.63 -1.70
CA LEU A 95 -4.64 7.14 -1.48
C LEU A 95 -5.10 7.28 -0.02
N ARG A 96 -4.30 7.93 0.84
CA ARG A 96 -4.56 8.05 2.28
C ARG A 96 -5.35 9.32 2.65
N VAL A 97 -5.68 10.16 1.67
CA VAL A 97 -6.37 11.43 1.91
C VAL A 97 -7.69 11.22 2.66
N GLY A 98 -7.84 11.93 3.79
CA GLY A 98 -9.05 11.86 4.62
C GLY A 98 -9.13 10.65 5.55
N LEU A 99 -8.10 9.80 5.61
CA LEU A 99 -7.95 8.77 6.63
C LEU A 99 -7.28 9.37 7.87
N SER A 100 -7.94 9.19 9.02
CA SER A 100 -7.32 9.49 10.31
C SER A 100 -6.42 8.33 10.76
N GLU A 101 -5.58 8.58 11.77
CA GLU A 101 -4.73 7.55 12.38
C GLU A 101 -5.54 6.33 12.85
N GLU A 102 -6.74 6.53 13.39
CA GLU A 102 -7.60 5.44 13.81
C GLU A 102 -8.06 4.59 12.64
N LYS A 103 -8.40 5.23 11.51
CA LYS A 103 -8.80 4.53 10.29
C LYS A 103 -7.62 3.74 9.71
N LEU A 104 -6.43 4.32 9.68
CA LEU A 104 -5.21 3.66 9.26
C LEU A 104 -4.87 2.45 10.16
N SER A 105 -4.99 2.62 11.48
CA SER A 105 -4.81 1.54 12.46
C SER A 105 -5.78 0.37 12.24
N ILE A 106 -7.05 0.65 11.90
CA ILE A 106 -8.03 -0.39 11.55
C ILE A 106 -7.62 -1.14 10.28
N LEU A 107 -7.20 -0.43 9.22
CA LEU A 107 -6.77 -1.04 7.97
C LEU A 107 -5.54 -1.93 8.16
N ALA A 108 -4.53 -1.46 8.91
CA ALA A 108 -3.35 -2.24 9.27
C ALA A 108 -3.71 -3.48 10.10
N ALA A 109 -4.59 -3.33 11.09
CA ALA A 109 -5.07 -4.45 11.89
C ALA A 109 -5.81 -5.50 11.04
N LEU A 110 -6.67 -5.07 10.11
CA LEU A 110 -7.33 -5.97 9.16
C LEU A 110 -6.33 -6.70 8.26
N TRP A 111 -5.33 -5.98 7.74
CA TRP A 111 -4.27 -6.57 6.91
C TRP A 111 -3.52 -7.68 7.64
N SER A 112 -3.15 -7.45 8.89
CA SER A 112 -2.50 -8.45 9.74
C SER A 112 -3.34 -9.71 10.01
N GLU A 113 -4.67 -9.64 9.79
CA GLU A 113 -5.62 -10.73 9.94
C GLU A 113 -6.00 -11.37 8.58
N GLY A 114 -5.20 -11.15 7.53
CA GLY A 114 -5.48 -11.67 6.18
C GLY A 114 -6.54 -10.86 5.41
N GLY A 115 -6.95 -9.72 5.95
CA GLY A 115 -7.87 -8.77 5.32
C GLY A 115 -9.35 -8.98 5.64
N ARG A 116 -9.70 -9.89 6.55
CA ARG A 116 -11.09 -10.08 6.98
C ARG A 116 -11.17 -10.53 8.44
N VAL A 117 -12.15 -10.00 9.16
CA VAL A 117 -12.50 -10.45 10.51
C VAL A 117 -14.00 -10.68 10.67
N GLU A 118 -14.36 -11.59 11.57
CA GLU A 118 -15.73 -11.81 12.01
C GLU A 118 -15.93 -11.26 13.43
N GLY A 119 -16.77 -10.24 13.56
CA GLY A 119 -16.91 -9.48 14.79
C GLY A 119 -15.80 -8.45 15.00
N LEU A 120 -16.06 -7.48 15.88
CA LEU A 120 -15.13 -6.38 16.14
C LEU A 120 -14.16 -6.67 17.31
N ASP A 121 -14.28 -7.82 17.97
CA ASP A 121 -13.50 -8.10 19.18
C ASP A 121 -12.00 -8.25 18.86
N ASN A 122 -11.64 -8.86 17.73
CA ASN A 122 -10.24 -8.99 17.31
C ASN A 122 -9.61 -7.63 16.94
N LEU A 123 -10.36 -6.81 16.20
CA LEU A 123 -9.93 -5.43 15.89
C LEU A 123 -9.77 -4.61 17.17
N SER A 124 -10.71 -4.73 18.11
CA SER A 124 -10.70 -3.98 19.36
C SER A 124 -9.42 -4.23 20.16
N ARG A 125 -8.96 -5.49 20.23
CA ARG A 125 -7.70 -5.83 20.88
C ARG A 125 -6.47 -5.24 20.19
N LYS A 126 -6.43 -5.29 18.84
CA LYS A 126 -5.26 -4.82 18.07
C LYS A 126 -5.14 -3.31 18.00
N THR A 127 -6.27 -2.61 17.91
CA THR A 127 -6.28 -1.14 17.78
C THR A 127 -6.46 -0.43 19.13
N ALA A 128 -6.68 -1.19 20.22
CA ALA A 128 -7.05 -0.67 21.54
C ALA A 128 -8.32 0.21 21.54
N MET A 129 -9.17 0.08 20.51
CA MET A 129 -10.42 0.85 20.39
C MET A 129 -11.61 0.08 20.94
N SER A 130 -12.57 0.80 21.52
CA SER A 130 -13.86 0.20 21.89
C SER A 130 -14.64 -0.22 20.63
N ARG A 131 -15.56 -1.18 20.78
CA ARG A 131 -16.45 -1.61 19.67
C ARG A 131 -17.28 -0.46 19.10
N ALA A 132 -17.70 0.48 19.95
CA ALA A 132 -18.45 1.66 19.52
C ALA A 132 -17.58 2.57 18.65
N LEU A 133 -16.33 2.81 19.05
CA LEU A 133 -15.39 3.63 18.29
C LEU A 133 -15.01 2.97 16.96
N LEU A 134 -14.76 1.65 16.96
CA LEU A 134 -14.56 0.88 15.73
C LEU A 134 -15.75 1.01 14.79
N SER A 135 -16.98 0.83 15.30
CA SER A 135 -18.19 0.96 14.50
C SER A 135 -18.31 2.36 13.91
N TYR A 136 -17.96 3.41 14.66
CA TYR A 136 -17.94 4.78 14.19
C TYR A 136 -16.93 4.99 13.05
N HIS A 137 -15.68 4.53 13.18
CA HIS A 137 -14.69 4.71 12.10
C HIS A 137 -14.98 3.86 10.86
N ILE A 138 -15.61 2.69 11.04
CA ILE A 138 -15.97 1.79 9.94
C ILE A 138 -17.20 2.31 9.18
N ARG A 139 -18.29 2.64 9.89
CA ARG A 139 -19.57 3.06 9.27
C ARG A 139 -19.64 4.55 9.00
N GLY A 140 -18.97 5.36 9.83
CA GLY A 140 -19.05 6.81 9.80
C GLY A 140 -20.27 7.37 10.54
N SER A 141 -20.56 8.63 10.25
CA SER A 141 -21.77 9.35 10.64
C SER A 141 -22.31 10.12 9.42
N GLU A 142 -23.41 10.85 9.59
CA GLU A 142 -23.94 11.73 8.55
C GLU A 142 -22.94 12.81 8.11
N ARG A 143 -22.05 13.25 9.01
CA ARG A 143 -21.09 14.33 8.75
C ARG A 143 -19.70 13.83 8.37
N THR A 144 -19.35 12.62 8.78
CA THR A 144 -17.99 12.09 8.62
C THR A 144 -18.06 10.71 7.97
N PRO A 145 -17.52 10.53 6.74
CA PRO A 145 -17.55 9.23 6.08
C PRO A 145 -16.68 8.22 6.83
N GLY A 146 -17.21 7.01 6.98
CA GLY A 146 -16.48 5.85 7.50
C GLY A 146 -15.72 5.11 6.42
N LEU A 147 -14.87 4.16 6.83
CA LEU A 147 -14.09 3.31 5.91
C LEU A 147 -14.95 2.60 4.85
N GLU A 148 -16.20 2.25 5.18
CA GLU A 148 -17.12 1.60 4.24
C GLU A 148 -17.58 2.58 3.14
N ALA A 149 -18.03 3.77 3.54
CA ALA A 149 -18.46 4.82 2.59
C ALA A 149 -17.28 5.32 1.73
N MET A 150 -16.06 5.30 2.27
CA MET A 150 -14.83 5.62 1.55
C MET A 150 -14.35 4.48 0.63
N GLY A 151 -15.00 3.30 0.68
CA GLY A 151 -14.70 2.18 -0.21
C GLY A 151 -13.49 1.34 0.19
N PHE A 152 -12.92 1.51 1.39
CA PHE A 152 -11.77 0.74 1.87
C PHE A 152 -12.17 -0.60 2.51
N VAL A 153 -13.38 -0.69 3.06
CA VAL A 153 -13.90 -1.93 3.63
C VAL A 153 -15.30 -2.23 3.15
N LYS A 154 -15.67 -3.50 3.17
CA LYS A 154 -17.03 -3.98 3.01
C LYS A 154 -17.50 -4.55 4.33
N VAL A 155 -18.70 -4.16 4.77
CA VAL A 155 -19.31 -4.71 5.98
C VAL A 155 -20.47 -5.63 5.60
N THR A 156 -20.41 -6.88 6.04
CA THR A 156 -21.46 -7.87 5.80
C THR A 156 -22.05 -8.38 7.10
N ARG A 157 -23.33 -8.75 7.08
CA ARG A 157 -24.00 -9.36 8.23
C ARG A 157 -24.05 -10.87 8.04
N ILE A 158 -23.42 -11.61 8.94
CA ILE A 158 -23.39 -13.08 8.95
C ILE A 158 -24.16 -13.52 10.19
N GLY A 159 -25.46 -13.80 10.00
CA GLY A 159 -26.39 -14.08 11.10
C GLY A 159 -26.50 -12.91 12.08
N ARG A 160 -26.06 -13.13 13.33
CA ARG A 160 -26.03 -12.10 14.39
C ARG A 160 -24.73 -11.30 14.44
N ARG A 161 -23.71 -11.68 13.66
CA ARG A 161 -22.39 -11.04 13.68
C ARG A 161 -22.18 -10.14 12.47
N THR A 162 -21.31 -9.16 12.65
CA THR A 162 -20.85 -8.26 11.58
C THR A 162 -19.45 -8.70 11.16
N ALA A 163 -19.25 -8.97 9.88
CA ALA A 163 -17.94 -9.21 9.29
C ALA A 163 -17.46 -7.96 8.55
N VAL A 164 -16.17 -7.70 8.63
CA VAL A 164 -15.50 -6.55 8.00
C VAL A 164 -14.37 -7.08 7.16
N GLU A 165 -14.30 -6.66 5.90
CA GLU A 165 -13.34 -7.15 4.91
C GLU A 165 -12.73 -5.99 4.13
N LEU A 166 -11.42 -6.03 3.88
CA LEU A 166 -10.74 -5.06 3.02
C LEU A 166 -11.21 -5.24 1.57
N THR A 167 -11.57 -4.13 0.93
CA THR A 167 -11.73 -4.09 -0.54
C THR A 167 -10.36 -4.14 -1.23
N PRO A 168 -10.27 -4.29 -2.56
CA PRO A 168 -8.98 -4.16 -3.26
C PRO A 168 -8.27 -2.84 -2.96
N LEU A 169 -9.01 -1.72 -2.93
CA LEU A 169 -8.47 -0.41 -2.54
C LEU A 169 -7.98 -0.41 -1.08
N GLY A 170 -8.76 -1.00 -0.17
CA GLY A 170 -8.37 -1.16 1.24
C GLY A 170 -7.12 -2.01 1.42
N ARG A 171 -6.98 -3.10 0.66
CA ARG A 171 -5.80 -3.98 0.68
C ARG A 171 -4.55 -3.23 0.22
N LEU A 172 -4.66 -2.48 -0.88
CA LEU A 172 -3.55 -1.68 -1.40
C LEU A 172 -3.07 -0.63 -0.39
N VAL A 173 -4.00 0.12 0.24
CA VAL A 173 -3.64 1.11 1.27
C VAL A 173 -3.12 0.44 2.53
N ALA A 174 -3.74 -0.65 2.98
CA ALA A 174 -3.28 -1.36 4.17
C ALA A 174 -1.88 -1.97 3.96
N ALA A 175 -1.60 -2.51 2.78
CA ALA A 175 -0.28 -2.99 2.38
C ALA A 175 0.75 -1.85 2.26
N SER A 176 0.35 -0.58 2.17
CA SER A 176 1.31 0.54 2.16
C SER A 176 1.67 1.02 3.57
N ILE A 177 0.98 0.55 4.62
CA ILE A 177 1.18 0.98 6.02
C ILE A 177 1.40 -0.14 7.04
N GLY A 178 0.93 -1.36 6.75
CA GLY A 178 0.79 -2.44 7.73
C GLY A 178 1.99 -3.35 7.90
#